data_AF-A0A9D6UHH4-F1
#
_entry.id   AF-A0A9D6UHH4-F1
#
_cell.length_a   1.000
_cell.length_b   1.000
_cell.length_c   1.000
_cell.angle_alpha   90.00
_cell.angle_beta   90.00
_cell.angle_gamma   90.00
#
_symmetry.space_group_name_H-M   'P 1'
#
loop_
_entity.id
_entity.type
_entity.pdbx_description
1 polymer ?
#
loop_
_entity_poly.entity_id
_entity_poly.type
_entity_poly.pdbx_seq_one_letter_code
_entity_poly.pdbx_strand_id
1 'polypeptide(L)'
;MKIRYLILILILISSFALSAVSFAEEESVVSGTIESVKGNSISVGGSSYNISGVLLLDSSGNKLSTSHLAEGKRVEIFLKNNNITSVVVYENISNIIDDENIPK
;
A
#
# COMPACT_ATOMS: atom_id res chain seq x y z
N MET A 1 -50.76 -17.98 15.35
CA MET A 1 -50.10 -16.67 15.10
C MET A 1 -48.62 -16.64 15.47
N LYS A 2 -48.18 -17.24 16.59
CA LYS A 2 -46.80 -17.15 17.10
C LYS A 2 -45.68 -17.65 16.16
N ILE A 3 -45.94 -18.70 15.36
CA ILE A 3 -44.95 -19.27 14.41
C ILE A 3 -44.56 -18.29 13.29
N ARG A 4 -45.50 -17.43 12.84
CA ARG A 4 -45.26 -16.51 11.71
C ARG A 4 -44.31 -15.37 12.09
N TYR A 5 -44.35 -14.93 13.34
CA TYR A 5 -43.42 -13.93 13.87
C TYR A 5 -42.01 -14.50 14.05
N LEU A 6 -41.90 -15.78 14.40
CA LEU A 6 -40.61 -16.46 14.59
C LEU A 6 -39.85 -16.61 13.27
N ILE A 7 -40.56 -16.87 12.17
CA ILE A 7 -39.97 -16.93 10.81
C ILE A 7 -39.50 -15.53 10.37
N LEU A 8 -40.28 -14.49 10.64
CA LEU A 8 -39.91 -13.10 10.32
C LEU A 8 -38.64 -12.66 11.07
N ILE A 9 -38.52 -13.03 12.34
CA ILE A 9 -37.32 -12.75 13.15
C ILE A 9 -36.10 -13.50 12.59
N LEU A 10 -36.26 -14.77 12.20
CA LEU A 10 -35.17 -15.56 11.63
C LEU A 10 -34.66 -14.97 10.31
N ILE A 11 -35.56 -14.50 9.44
CA ILE A 11 -35.21 -13.83 8.18
C ILE A 11 -34.47 -12.52 8.45
N LEU A 12 -34.92 -11.73 9.42
CA LEU A 12 -34.27 -10.48 9.82
C LEU A 12 -32.84 -10.71 10.33
N ILE A 13 -32.64 -11.73 11.17
CA ILE A 13 -31.32 -12.08 11.73
C ILE A 13 -30.37 -12.58 10.64
N SER A 14 -30.86 -13.41 9.69
CA SER A 14 -30.03 -13.89 8.58
C SER A 14 -29.54 -12.76 7.67
N SER A 15 -30.36 -11.71 7.51
CA SER A 15 -30.03 -10.56 6.67
C SER A 15 -28.91 -9.70 7.27
N PHE A 16 -28.84 -9.61 8.61
CA PHE A 16 -27.77 -8.90 9.32
C PHE A 16 -26.44 -9.66 9.35
N ALA A 17 -26.46 -11.00 9.31
CA ALA A 17 -25.25 -11.81 9.35
C ALA A 17 -24.41 -11.71 8.06
N LEU A 18 -25.03 -11.46 6.90
CA LEU A 18 -24.33 -11.32 5.62
C LEU A 18 -23.57 -10.00 5.47
N SER A 19 -23.97 -8.93 6.16
CA SER A 19 -23.32 -7.61 6.07
C SER A 19 -22.08 -7.46 6.97
N ALA A 20 -21.78 -8.42 7.84
CA ALA A 20 -20.71 -8.31 8.84
C ALA A 20 -19.34 -8.75 8.33
N VAL A 21 -19.22 -9.19 7.06
CA VAL A 21 -17.93 -9.55 6.47
C VAL A 21 -17.24 -8.30 5.94
N SER A 22 -16.87 -7.41 6.86
CA SER A 22 -16.02 -6.26 6.57
C SER A 22 -14.58 -6.77 6.52
N PHE A 23 -14.11 -7.18 5.34
CA PHE A 23 -12.68 -7.42 5.13
C PHE A 23 -12.00 -6.06 5.21
N ALA A 24 -11.33 -5.77 6.33
CA ALA A 24 -10.44 -4.64 6.42
C ALA A 24 -9.31 -4.87 5.40
N GLU A 25 -9.23 -4.00 4.40
CA GLU A 25 -8.21 -4.08 3.37
C GLU A 25 -6.86 -3.71 3.99
N GLU A 26 -5.87 -4.61 3.90
CA GLU A 26 -4.58 -4.42 4.55
C GLU A 26 -3.72 -3.49 3.69
N GLU A 27 -3.52 -2.26 4.17
CA GLU A 27 -2.59 -1.30 3.57
C GLU A 27 -1.31 -1.23 4.40
N SER A 28 -0.16 -1.29 3.74
CA SER A 28 1.14 -1.14 4.38
C SER A 28 2.12 -0.38 3.49
N VAL A 29 3.13 0.22 4.12
CA VAL A 29 4.17 0.99 3.44
C VAL A 29 5.53 0.50 3.90
N VAL A 30 6.43 0.26 2.95
CA VAL A 30 7.84 -0.04 3.20
C VAL A 30 8.66 1.16 2.76
N SER A 31 9.22 1.88 3.73
CA SER A 31 10.11 3.02 3.47
C SER A 31 11.57 2.60 3.67
N GLY A 32 12.45 2.96 2.74
CA GLY A 32 13.87 2.61 2.86
C GLY A 32 14.71 3.08 1.69
N THR A 33 15.98 2.70 1.71
CA THR A 33 16.94 2.99 0.63
C THR A 33 17.05 1.77 -0.29
N ILE A 34 17.12 2.00 -1.60
CA ILE A 34 17.41 0.96 -2.57
C ILE A 34 18.85 0.46 -2.35
N GLU A 35 18.97 -0.80 -1.97
CA GLU A 35 20.23 -1.51 -1.76
C GLU A 35 20.78 -2.09 -3.07
N SER A 36 19.90 -2.56 -3.96
CA SER A 36 20.27 -3.06 -5.29
C SER A 36 19.13 -2.97 -6.28
N VAL A 37 19.46 -2.84 -7.58
CA VAL A 37 18.49 -2.91 -8.69
C VAL A 37 18.89 -4.03 -9.65
N LYS A 38 18.00 -5.00 -9.86
CA LYS A 38 18.24 -6.16 -10.73
C LYS A 38 17.06 -6.36 -11.67
N GLY A 39 17.18 -5.86 -12.90
CA GLY A 39 16.09 -5.90 -13.87
C GLY A 39 14.88 -5.14 -13.36
N ASN A 40 13.74 -5.84 -13.21
CA ASN A 40 12.50 -5.27 -12.68
C ASN A 40 12.32 -5.50 -11.17
N SER A 41 13.41 -5.72 -10.43
CA SER A 41 13.36 -5.90 -8.98
C SER A 41 14.29 -4.93 -8.27
N ILE A 42 13.83 -4.42 -7.13
CA ILE A 42 14.61 -3.58 -6.22
C ILE A 42 14.73 -4.25 -4.85
N SER A 43 15.88 -4.11 -4.20
CA SER A 43 16.08 -4.53 -2.81
C SER A 43 15.96 -3.35 -1.87
N VAL A 44 15.12 -3.45 -0.84
CA VAL A 44 14.88 -2.41 0.17
C VAL A 44 14.72 -3.07 1.53
N GLY A 45 15.54 -2.69 2.51
CA GLY A 45 15.49 -3.25 3.86
C GLY A 45 15.73 -4.76 3.90
N GLY A 46 16.65 -5.27 3.08
CA GLY A 46 16.96 -6.69 2.93
C GLY A 46 15.92 -7.54 2.20
N SER A 47 14.80 -6.96 1.75
CA SER A 47 13.75 -7.66 1.00
C SER A 47 13.75 -7.26 -0.48
N SER A 48 13.41 -8.20 -1.38
CA SER A 48 13.35 -7.96 -2.82
C SER A 48 11.92 -7.79 -3.30
N TYR A 49 11.67 -6.72 -4.06
CA TYR A 49 10.35 -6.34 -4.56
C TYR A 49 10.36 -6.30 -6.08
N ASN A 50 9.45 -7.06 -6.71
CA ASN A 50 9.24 -7.02 -8.16
C ASN A 50 8.32 -5.84 -8.51
N ILE A 51 8.84 -4.89 -9.26
CA ILE A 51 8.17 -3.63 -9.62
C ILE A 51 7.71 -3.62 -11.08
N SER A 52 7.68 -4.77 -11.74
CA SER A 52 7.24 -4.89 -13.13
C SER A 52 5.78 -4.46 -13.28
N GLY A 53 5.52 -3.41 -14.05
CA GLY A 53 4.17 -2.88 -14.26
C GLY A 53 3.62 -2.06 -13.09
N VAL A 54 4.42 -1.81 -12.05
CA VAL A 54 4.04 -0.98 -10.91
C VAL A 54 4.15 0.51 -11.28
N LEU A 55 3.25 1.33 -10.74
CA LEU A 55 3.30 2.77 -10.92
C LEU A 55 4.46 3.37 -10.12
N LEU A 56 5.44 3.95 -10.82
CA LEU A 56 6.53 4.71 -10.20
C LEU A 56 6.18 6.19 -10.19
N LEU A 57 6.36 6.85 -9.05
CA LEU A 57 6.02 8.24 -8.81
C LEU A 57 7.20 9.01 -8.20
N ASP A 58 7.30 10.30 -8.47
CA ASP A 58 8.13 11.20 -7.65
C ASP A 58 7.37 11.64 -6.38
N SER A 59 8.03 12.38 -5.51
CA SER A 59 7.43 12.93 -4.28
C SER A 59 6.30 13.94 -4.53
N SER A 60 6.11 14.39 -5.77
CA SER A 60 5.03 15.28 -6.19
C SER A 60 3.88 14.54 -6.88
N GLY A 61 3.96 13.21 -6.97
CA GLY A 61 2.94 12.37 -7.62
C GLY A 61 3.04 12.30 -9.15
N ASN A 62 4.12 12.82 -9.75
CA ASN A 62 4.34 12.68 -11.19
C ASN A 62 4.89 11.31 -11.52
N LYS A 63 4.46 10.74 -12.66
CA LYS A 63 4.92 9.43 -13.10
C LYS A 63 6.40 9.44 -13.50
N LEU A 64 7.13 8.45 -13.01
CA LEU A 64 8.54 8.21 -13.34
C LEU A 64 8.72 6.99 -14.25
N SER A 65 9.81 7.01 -15.00
CA SER A 65 10.37 5.82 -15.66
C SER A 65 11.25 5.02 -14.69
N THR A 66 11.48 3.75 -15.00
CA THR A 66 12.35 2.84 -14.23
C THR A 66 13.81 3.30 -14.15
N SER A 67 14.25 4.17 -15.06
CA SER A 67 15.60 4.76 -15.04
C SER A 67 15.91 5.59 -13.79
N HIS A 68 14.89 5.99 -13.02
CA HIS A 68 15.04 6.73 -11.76
C HIS A 68 15.30 5.81 -10.56
N LEU A 69 15.18 4.50 -10.75
CA LEU A 69 15.50 3.53 -9.72
C LEU A 69 16.99 3.23 -9.77
N ALA A 70 17.71 3.72 -8.77
CA ALA A 70 19.14 3.51 -8.61
C ALA A 70 19.47 3.22 -7.15
N GLU A 71 20.55 2.48 -6.93
CA GLU A 71 21.11 2.24 -5.60
C GLU A 71 21.35 3.56 -4.87
N GLY A 72 21.05 3.58 -3.56
CA GLY A 72 21.18 4.77 -2.72
C GLY A 72 19.98 5.73 -2.76
N LYS A 73 19.01 5.54 -3.66
CA LYS A 73 17.76 6.33 -3.66
C LYS A 73 16.84 5.89 -2.53
N ARG A 74 16.20 6.83 -1.85
CA ARG A 74 15.12 6.55 -0.89
C ARG A 74 13.83 6.30 -1.66
N VAL A 75 13.07 5.31 -1.22
CA VAL A 75 11.77 4.95 -1.78
C VAL A 75 10.76 4.64 -0.69
N GLU A 76 9.50 4.75 -1.08
CA GLU A 76 8.36 4.20 -0.34
C GLU A 76 7.58 3.27 -1.25
N ILE A 77 7.39 2.04 -0.80
CA ILE A 77 6.66 1.00 -1.52
C ILE A 77 5.31 0.86 -0.83
N PHE A 78 4.24 1.16 -1.55
CA PHE A 78 2.88 1.04 -1.06
C PHE A 78 2.32 -0.32 -1.43
N LEU A 79 1.74 -1.01 -0.45
CA LEU A 79 1.16 -2.33 -0.61
C LEU A 79 -0.31 -2.33 -0.20
N LYS A 80 -1.11 -3.07 -0.95
CA LYS A 80 -2.50 -3.36 -0.66
C LYS A 80 -2.74 -4.87 -0.79
N ASN A 81 -3.15 -5.51 0.30
CA ASN A 81 -3.29 -6.97 0.37
C ASN A 81 -2.03 -7.69 -0.14
N ASN A 82 -0.85 -7.26 0.34
CA ASN A 82 0.49 -7.73 -0.06
C ASN A 82 0.89 -7.50 -1.54
N ASN A 83 0.06 -6.83 -2.33
CA ASN A 83 0.40 -6.46 -3.71
C ASN A 83 0.94 -5.03 -3.74
N ILE A 84 2.04 -4.83 -4.46
CA ILE A 84 2.60 -3.48 -4.63
C ILE A 84 1.68 -2.68 -5.56
N THR A 85 1.20 -1.54 -5.07
CA THR A 85 0.33 -0.63 -5.82
C THR A 85 1.13 0.47 -6.49
N SER A 86 2.10 1.04 -5.77
CA SER A 86 2.97 2.11 -6.28
C SER A 86 4.29 2.15 -5.53
N VAL A 87 5.30 2.76 -6.17
CA VAL A 87 6.58 3.10 -5.54
C VAL A 87 6.83 4.59 -5.74
N VAL A 88 7.04 5.31 -4.64
CA VAL A 88 7.46 6.71 -4.66
C VAL A 88 8.98 6.75 -4.55
N VAL A 89 9.65 7.49 -5.43
CA VAL A 89 11.10 7.66 -5.48
C VAL A 89 11.46 9.08 -5.10
N TYR A 90 12.36 9.24 -4.13
CA TYR A 90 12.81 10.54 -3.65
C TYR A 90 14.14 10.88 -4.32
N GLU A 91 14.09 11.82 -5.27
CA GLU A 91 15.26 12.23 -6.05
C GLU A 91 16.26 13.07 -5.25
N ASN A 92 15.78 13.85 -4.28
CA ASN A 92 16.56 14.83 -3.54
C ASN A 92 16.30 14.78 -2.02
N ILE A 93 17.34 14.95 -1.21
CA ILE A 93 17.28 14.90 0.27
C ILE A 93 16.37 16.02 0.82
N SER A 94 16.28 17.15 0.11
CA SER A 94 15.38 18.25 0.48
C SER A 94 13.91 17.84 0.53
N ASN A 95 13.51 16.84 -0.27
CA ASN A 95 12.12 16.34 -0.31
C ASN A 95 11.78 15.45 0.89
N ILE A 96 12.73 15.21 1.80
CA ILE A 96 12.56 14.41 3.02
C ILE A 96 12.17 15.31 4.21
N ILE A 97 12.45 16.62 4.13
CA ILE A 97 12.34 17.54 5.28
C ILE A 97 10.90 18.07 5.47
N ASP A 98 10.03 17.96 4.46
CA ASP A 98 8.66 18.47 4.54
C ASP A 98 7.69 17.55 5.31
N ASP A 99 8.15 16.39 5.80
CA ASP A 99 7.33 15.39 6.52
C ASP A 99 7.55 15.37 8.04
N GLU A 100 8.33 16.31 8.59
CA GLU A 100 8.51 16.44 10.04
C GLU A 100 7.45 17.39 10.64
N ASN A 101 6.21 16.91 10.72
CA ASN A 101 5.24 17.49 11.66
C ASN A 101 5.58 16.99 13.08
N ILE A 102 6.67 17.50 13.66
CA ILE A 102 7.01 17.28 15.07
C ILE A 102 6.07 18.15 15.91
N PRO A 103 5.14 17.58 16.71
CA PRO A 103 4.47 18.36 17.74
C PRO A 103 5.51 18.81 18.77
N LYS A 104 5.58 20.14 19.01
CA LYS A 104 6.39 20.74 20.09
C LYS A 104 5.92 20.28 21.47
#